data_AF-A0A526PE06-F1
#
_entry.id   AF-A0A526PE06-F1
#
_cell.length_a   1.000
_cell.length_b   1.000
_cell.length_c   1.000
_cell.angle_alpha   90.00
_cell.angle_beta   90.00
_cell.angle_gamma   90.00
#
_symmetry.space_group_name_H-M   'P 1'
#
loop_
_entity.id
_entity.type
_entity.pdbx_description
1 polymer ?
#
loop_
_entity_poly.entity_id
_entity_poly.type
_entity_poly.pdbx_seq_one_letter_code
_entity_poly.pdbx_strand_id
1 'polypeptide(L)'
;MSGDLVQHRADGNEAAGVAVLSWQAVRSDWPSVLRGHVGLHIPKWRMRLHGCAAFFRSTSGDSWISPPSKPVLEHDVVKKDAAGKVTFIGMVEFDDRNTLAAFSRAAVAALDRYAPDWREADR
;
A
#
# COMPACT_ATOMS: atom_id res chain seq x y z
N MET A 1 31.06 11.26 4.55
CA MET A 1 30.02 10.52 5.29
C MET A 1 28.94 10.14 4.28
N SER A 2 29.08 8.95 3.68
CA SER A 2 28.17 8.43 2.65
C SER A 2 27.27 7.40 3.31
N GLY A 3 25.96 7.62 3.26
CA GLY A 3 24.98 6.69 3.82
C GLY A 3 24.77 5.51 2.87
N ASP A 4 25.16 4.31 3.31
CA ASP A 4 24.88 3.07 2.60
C ASP A 4 23.38 2.78 2.62
N LEU A 5 22.75 2.91 1.46
CA LEU A 5 21.41 2.41 1.21
C LEU A 5 21.52 0.88 1.09
N VAL A 6 21.21 0.16 2.16
CA VAL A 6 21.22 -1.31 2.17
C VAL A 6 20.15 -1.79 1.19
N GLN A 7 20.59 -2.18 -0.01
CA GLN A 7 19.78 -2.90 -0.97
C GLN A 7 19.58 -4.32 -0.45
N HIS A 8 18.46 -4.58 0.21
CA HIS A 8 18.02 -5.94 0.48
C HIS A 8 17.75 -6.64 -0.86
N ARG A 9 18.58 -7.64 -1.19
CA ARG A 9 18.37 -8.52 -2.35
C ARG A 9 17.04 -9.27 -2.18
N ALA A 10 16.24 -9.23 -3.23
CA ALA A 10 14.90 -9.81 -3.33
C ALA A 10 14.92 -11.34 -3.57
N ASP A 11 15.84 -12.06 -2.95
CA ASP A 11 16.05 -13.49 -3.19
C ASP A 11 15.27 -14.32 -2.16
N GLY A 12 13.95 -14.44 -2.32
CA GLY A 12 13.15 -15.30 -1.44
C GLY A 12 11.63 -15.24 -1.56
N ASN A 13 11.05 -14.87 -2.70
CA ASN A 13 9.59 -14.69 -2.79
C ASN A 13 8.98 -15.07 -4.15
N GLU A 14 9.13 -16.31 -4.58
CA GLU A 14 8.46 -16.82 -5.79
C GLU A 14 7.04 -17.35 -5.53
N ALA A 15 6.67 -17.65 -4.27
CA ALA A 15 5.38 -18.27 -3.94
C ALA A 15 4.18 -17.29 -3.94
N ALA A 16 4.40 -15.98 -3.81
CA ALA A 16 3.39 -14.97 -4.04
C ALA A 16 3.85 -14.12 -5.23
N GLY A 17 3.04 -14.04 -6.29
CA GLY A 17 3.36 -13.28 -7.50
C GLY A 17 3.56 -11.75 -7.30
N VAL A 18 3.66 -11.30 -6.06
CA VAL A 18 3.90 -9.92 -5.62
C VAL A 18 5.02 -9.93 -4.57
N ALA A 19 6.03 -9.10 -4.77
CA ALA A 19 7.11 -8.85 -3.81
C ALA A 19 7.06 -7.41 -3.30
N VAL A 20 7.44 -7.20 -2.04
CA VAL A 20 7.58 -5.86 -1.45
C VAL A 20 8.97 -5.31 -1.75
N LEU A 21 9.01 -4.07 -2.21
CA LEU A 21 10.22 -3.29 -2.48
C LEU A 21 10.54 -2.30 -1.37
N SER A 22 9.50 -1.74 -0.75
CA SER A 22 9.63 -0.75 0.32
C SER A 22 8.37 -0.72 1.18
N TRP A 23 8.53 -0.30 2.44
CA TRP A 23 7.45 -0.03 3.37
C TRP A 23 7.70 1.32 4.03
N GLN A 24 6.65 2.14 4.12
CA GLN A 24 6.67 3.41 4.84
C GLN A 24 5.41 3.49 5.70
N ALA A 25 5.60 3.31 7.01
CA ALA A 25 4.53 3.52 7.98
C ALA A 25 4.04 4.97 7.96
N VAL A 26 2.74 5.15 8.18
CA VAL A 26 2.13 6.46 8.41
C VAL A 26 1.82 6.55 9.89
N ARG A 27 2.41 7.55 10.55
CA ARG A 27 2.04 7.96 11.90
C ARG A 27 0.68 8.64 11.84
N SER A 28 -0.25 8.17 12.65
CA SER A 28 -1.57 8.76 12.80
C SER A 28 -1.86 8.86 14.29
N ASP A 29 -2.01 10.09 14.76
CA ASP A 29 -2.46 10.43 16.11
C ASP A 29 -3.95 10.10 16.33
N TRP A 30 -4.69 9.88 15.25
CA TRP A 30 -6.08 9.44 15.25
C TRP A 30 -6.26 7.97 14.87
N PRO A 31 -7.36 7.32 15.29
CA PRO A 31 -7.73 5.97 14.87
C PRO A 31 -8.06 5.95 13.37
N SER A 32 -7.02 5.86 12.55
CA SER A 32 -7.11 5.67 11.11
C SER A 32 -7.03 4.18 10.78
N VAL A 33 -7.62 3.77 9.66
CA VAL A 33 -7.40 2.44 9.09
C VAL A 33 -6.18 2.39 8.20
N LEU A 34 -5.63 3.53 7.77
CA LEU A 34 -4.38 3.58 7.01
C LEU A 34 -3.21 3.25 7.94
N ARG A 35 -2.31 2.37 7.49
CA ARG A 35 -1.08 2.00 8.22
C ARG A 35 0.18 2.51 7.54
N GLY A 36 0.15 2.65 6.23
CA GLY A 36 1.31 3.09 5.49
C GLY A 36 1.18 2.90 4.00
N HIS A 37 2.30 3.07 3.33
CA HIS A 37 2.44 2.90 1.89
C HIS A 37 3.50 1.85 1.60
N VAL A 38 3.21 0.99 0.63
CA VAL A 38 4.08 -0.11 0.21
C VAL A 38 4.46 0.06 -1.27
N GLY A 39 5.74 -0.14 -1.56
CA GLY A 39 6.22 -0.34 -2.93
C GLY A 39 6.16 -1.83 -3.28
N LEU A 40 5.58 -2.17 -4.42
CA LEU A 40 5.41 -3.56 -4.86
C LEU A 40 6.07 -3.81 -6.22
N HIS A 41 6.52 -5.04 -6.42
CA HIS A 41 6.96 -5.57 -7.72
C HIS A 41 6.09 -6.79 -8.07
N ILE A 42 5.56 -6.82 -9.29
CA ILE A 42 4.81 -7.94 -9.85
C ILE A 42 5.67 -8.54 -10.97
N PRO A 43 6.50 -9.58 -10.70
CA PRO A 43 7.51 -10.07 -11.63
C PRO A 43 6.92 -10.53 -12.97
N LYS A 44 5.76 -11.21 -12.94
CA LYS A 44 5.07 -11.69 -14.14
C LYS A 44 4.73 -10.58 -15.13
N TRP A 45 4.52 -9.36 -14.64
CA TRP A 45 4.20 -8.19 -15.46
C TRP A 45 5.39 -7.24 -15.61
N ARG A 46 6.53 -7.57 -15.00
CA ARG A 46 7.71 -6.68 -14.90
C ARG A 46 7.32 -5.28 -14.42
N MET A 47 6.33 -5.21 -13.54
CA MET A 47 5.68 -3.97 -13.14
C MET A 47 6.03 -3.61 -11.70
N ARG A 48 6.37 -2.34 -11.47
CA ARG A 48 6.56 -1.79 -10.13
C ARG A 48 5.42 -0.82 -9.83
N LEU A 49 4.82 -0.96 -8.66
CA LEU A 49 3.80 -0.06 -8.14
C LEU A 49 4.37 0.66 -6.92
N HIS A 50 4.25 1.98 -6.92
CA HIS A 50 4.71 2.82 -5.82
C HIS A 50 3.53 3.47 -5.12
N GLY A 51 3.59 3.60 -3.80
CA GLY A 51 2.54 4.28 -3.04
C GLY A 51 1.23 3.50 -2.95
N CYS A 52 1.27 2.16 -3.00
CA CYS A 52 0.09 1.35 -2.69
C CYS A 52 -0.27 1.55 -1.21
N ALA A 53 -1.51 1.90 -0.90
CA ALA A 53 -1.92 2.15 0.47
C ALA A 53 -2.27 0.84 1.19
N ALA A 54 -1.66 0.60 2.35
CA ALA A 54 -1.95 -0.56 3.20
C ALA A 54 -2.86 -0.15 4.35
N PHE A 55 -3.95 -0.90 4.52
CA PHE A 55 -4.97 -0.61 5.50
C PHE A 55 -5.21 -1.78 6.44
N PHE A 56 -5.50 -1.46 7.70
CA PHE A 56 -5.94 -2.41 8.71
C PHE A 56 -7.05 -1.80 9.55
N ARG A 57 -8.20 -2.49 9.61
CA ARG A 57 -9.33 -2.14 10.46
C ARG A 57 -9.29 -2.99 11.73
N SER A 58 -8.87 -2.39 12.84
CA SER A 58 -8.70 -3.10 14.12
C SER A 58 -9.99 -3.72 14.66
N THR A 59 -11.17 -3.14 14.38
CA THR A 59 -12.45 -3.64 14.89
C THR A 59 -12.92 -4.94 14.25
N SER A 60 -12.61 -5.18 12.98
CA SER A 60 -12.97 -6.42 12.27
C SER A 60 -11.79 -7.34 11.98
N GLY A 61 -10.55 -6.83 12.11
CA GLY A 61 -9.34 -7.55 11.69
C GLY A 61 -9.09 -7.49 10.17
N ASP A 62 -9.90 -6.76 9.41
CA ASP A 62 -9.75 -6.70 7.95
C ASP A 62 -8.46 -5.96 7.55
N SER A 63 -7.73 -6.52 6.61
CA SER A 63 -6.57 -5.88 5.98
C SER A 63 -6.66 -5.95 4.47
N TRP A 64 -6.24 -4.87 3.81
CA TRP A 64 -6.18 -4.82 2.35
C TRP A 64 -5.10 -3.86 1.88
N ILE A 65 -4.61 -4.07 0.67
CA ILE A 65 -3.74 -3.15 -0.03
C ILE A 65 -4.48 -2.64 -1.27
N SER A 66 -4.59 -1.33 -1.36
CA SER A 66 -5.18 -0.67 -2.53
C SER A 66 -4.10 -0.31 -3.55
N PRO A 67 -4.39 -0.39 -4.86
CA PRO A 67 -3.51 0.12 -5.89
C PRO A 67 -3.14 1.60 -5.69
N PRO A 68 -2.08 2.09 -6.34
CA PRO A 68 -1.68 3.49 -6.23
C PRO A 68 -2.82 4.43 -6.58
N SER A 69 -2.99 5.46 -5.76
CA SER A 69 -3.93 6.55 -5.97
C SER A 69 -3.28 7.88 -5.62
N LYS A 70 -3.88 8.97 -6.09
CA LYS A 70 -3.42 10.33 -5.75
C LYS A 70 -4.60 11.21 -5.36
N PRO A 71 -4.41 12.20 -4.47
CA PRO A 71 -5.44 13.20 -4.21
C PRO A 71 -5.76 13.96 -5.50
N VAL A 72 -7.04 14.25 -5.70
CA VAL A 72 -7.51 15.10 -6.78
C VAL A 72 -7.25 16.55 -6.39
N LEU A 73 -6.72 17.33 -7.32
CA LEU A 73 -6.52 18.77 -7.14
C LEU A 73 -7.54 19.55 -7.95
N GLU A 74 -8.04 20.64 -7.38
CA GLU A 74 -8.92 21.61 -8.01
C GLU A 74 -8.35 23.01 -7.71
N HIS A 75 -7.88 23.71 -8.74
CA HIS A 75 -7.17 24.98 -8.61
C HIS A 75 -5.97 24.90 -7.64
N ASP A 76 -5.14 23.87 -7.78
CA ASP A 76 -3.98 23.57 -6.91
C ASP A 76 -4.31 23.31 -5.43
N VAL A 77 -5.59 23.18 -5.09
CA VAL A 77 -6.07 22.82 -3.75
C VAL A 77 -6.56 21.37 -3.76
N VAL A 78 -6.27 20.63 -2.69
CA VAL A 78 -6.78 19.27 -2.52
C VAL A 78 -8.30 19.30 -2.49
N LYS A 79 -8.91 18.65 -3.48
CA LYS A 79 -10.36 18.52 -3.59
C LYS A 79 -10.88 17.66 -2.45
N LYS A 80 -11.89 18.18 -1.76
CA LYS A 80 -12.66 17.46 -0.74
C LYS A 80 -14.09 17.24 -1.22
N ASP A 81 -14.71 16.15 -0.80
CA ASP A 81 -16.12 15.90 -1.04
C ASP A 81 -17.01 16.75 -0.11
N ALA A 82 -18.33 16.62 -0.25
CA ALA A 82 -19.30 17.36 0.59
C ALA A 82 -19.19 17.05 2.09
N ALA A 83 -18.56 15.92 2.47
CA ALA A 83 -18.29 15.54 3.85
C ALA A 83 -16.90 16.04 4.34
N GLY A 84 -16.17 16.77 3.50
CA GLY A 84 -14.83 17.27 3.82
C GLY A 84 -13.72 16.23 3.65
N LYS A 85 -14.01 15.03 3.10
CA LYS A 85 -13.02 13.98 2.89
C LYS A 85 -12.25 14.22 1.59
N VAL A 86 -10.94 14.01 1.65
CA VAL A 86 -10.08 14.12 0.46
C VAL A 86 -10.54 13.15 -0.62
N THR A 87 -10.73 13.68 -1.83
CA THR A 87 -11.06 12.88 -3.01
C THR A 87 -9.79 12.32 -3.63
N PHE A 88 -9.77 11.02 -3.91
CA PHE A 88 -8.66 10.34 -4.57
C PHE A 88 -9.08 9.81 -5.93
N ILE A 89 -8.15 9.76 -6.87
CA ILE A 89 -8.31 9.07 -8.16
C ILE A 89 -7.32 7.90 -8.25
N GLY A 90 -7.80 6.76 -8.76
CA GLY A 90 -6.97 5.60 -9.04
C GLY A 90 -5.96 5.92 -10.15
N MET A 91 -4.70 5.54 -9.93
CA MET A 91 -3.66 5.64 -10.97
C MET A 91 -3.53 4.33 -11.76
N VAL A 92 -3.90 3.21 -11.12
CA VAL A 92 -3.96 1.87 -11.68
C VAL A 92 -5.20 1.20 -11.14
N GLU A 93 -5.94 0.51 -11.99
CA GLU A 93 -7.18 -0.16 -11.63
C GLU A 93 -7.22 -1.56 -12.23
N PHE A 94 -7.95 -2.45 -11.55
CA PHE A 94 -8.35 -3.74 -12.11
C PHE A 94 -9.77 -3.59 -12.63
N ASP A 95 -10.04 -4.18 -13.78
CA ASP A 95 -11.35 -4.14 -14.45
C ASP A 95 -12.41 -4.98 -13.72
N ASP A 96 -12.00 -5.88 -12.82
CA ASP A 96 -12.90 -6.68 -12.00
C ASP A 96 -12.51 -6.76 -10.51
N ARG A 97 -13.53 -6.98 -9.68
CA ARG A 97 -13.39 -7.04 -8.21
C ARG A 97 -12.64 -8.28 -7.73
N ASN A 98 -12.75 -9.40 -8.43
CA ASN A 98 -12.10 -10.65 -8.02
C ASN A 98 -10.58 -10.53 -8.19
N THR A 99 -10.13 -9.93 -9.29
CA THR A 99 -8.71 -9.64 -9.54
C THR A 99 -8.16 -8.63 -8.54
N LEU A 100 -8.89 -7.55 -8.26
CA LEU A 100 -8.51 -6.61 -7.18
C LEU A 100 -8.36 -7.31 -5.83
N ALA A 101 -9.32 -8.17 -5.46
CA ALA A 101 -9.26 -8.92 -4.21
C ALA A 101 -8.09 -9.90 -4.18
N ALA A 102 -7.80 -10.58 -5.30
CA ALA A 102 -6.66 -11.48 -5.41
C ALA A 102 -5.32 -10.74 -5.29
N PHE A 103 -5.19 -9.58 -5.95
CA PHE A 103 -4.05 -8.69 -5.81
C PHE A 103 -3.87 -8.27 -4.35
N SER A 104 -4.92 -7.77 -3.70
CA SER A 104 -4.86 -7.30 -2.32
C SER A 104 -4.41 -8.43 -1.38
N ARG A 105 -4.98 -9.64 -1.50
CA ARG A 105 -4.56 -10.79 -0.68
C ARG A 105 -3.09 -11.14 -0.89
N ALA A 106 -2.63 -11.18 -2.14
CA ALA A 106 -1.24 -11.49 -2.46
C ALA A 106 -0.27 -10.43 -1.92
N ALA A 107 -0.63 -9.15 -2.07
CA ALA A 107 0.15 -8.04 -1.56
C ALA A 107 0.20 -8.02 -0.03
N VAL A 108 -0.93 -8.29 0.65
CA VAL A 108 -0.97 -8.37 2.12
C VAL A 108 -0.09 -9.49 2.61
N ALA A 109 -0.18 -10.68 2.02
CA ALA A 109 0.68 -11.80 2.38
C ALA A 109 2.17 -11.51 2.15
N ALA A 110 2.51 -10.73 1.11
CA ALA A 110 3.88 -10.29 0.87
C ALA A 110 4.34 -9.27 1.93
N LEU A 111 3.48 -8.33 2.32
CA LEU A 111 3.77 -7.35 3.36
C LEU A 111 3.89 -7.99 4.76
N ASP A 112 3.07 -9.00 5.06
CA ASP A 112 3.15 -9.78 6.31
C ASP A 112 4.52 -10.41 6.51
N ARG A 113 5.15 -10.87 5.42
CA ARG A 113 6.52 -11.42 5.47
C ARG A 113 7.58 -10.33 5.52
N TYR A 114 7.37 -9.22 4.82
CA TYR A 114 8.36 -8.14 4.72
C TYR A 114 8.43 -7.28 6.00
N ALA A 115 7.29 -6.97 6.61
CA ALA A 115 7.17 -6.14 7.81
C ALA A 115 6.05 -6.70 8.71
N PRO A 116 6.33 -7.71 9.54
CA PRO A 116 5.30 -8.42 10.34
C PRO A 116 4.41 -7.52 11.20
N ASP A 117 4.96 -6.42 11.69
CA ASP A 117 4.29 -5.50 12.62
C ASP A 117 3.55 -4.35 11.91
N TRP A 118 3.40 -4.39 10.58
CA TRP A 118 2.82 -3.28 9.80
C TRP A 118 1.37 -2.91 10.19
N ARG A 119 0.65 -3.83 10.84
CA ARG A 119 -0.73 -3.61 11.32
C ARG A 119 -0.79 -2.78 12.60
N GLU A 120 0.32 -2.67 13.31
CA GLU A 120 0.43 -1.81 14.47
C GLU A 120 0.38 -0.35 14.03
N ALA A 121 -0.37 0.47 14.76
CA ALA A 121 -0.23 1.91 14.60
C ALA A 121 1.14 2.28 15.19
N ASP A 122 2.00 2.93 14.41
CA ASP A 122 3.26 3.48 14.91
C ASP A 122 2.91 4.48 16.03
N ARG A 123 3.17 4.08 17.27
CA ARG A 123 2.78 4.81 18.49
C ARG A 123 3.68 6.01 18.74
#